data_AF-A0A7Y8TH49-F1
#
_entry.id   AF-A0A7Y8TH49-F1
#
_cell.length_a   1.000
_cell.length_b   1.000
_cell.length_c   1.000
_cell.angle_alpha   90.00
_cell.angle_beta   90.00
_cell.angle_gamma   90.00
#
_symmetry.space_group_name_H-M   'P 1'
#
loop_
_entity.id
_entity.type
_entity.pdbx_description
1 polymer ?
#
loop_
_entity_poly.entity_id
_entity_poly.type
_entity_poly.pdbx_seq_one_letter_code
_entity_poly.pdbx_strand_id
1 'polypeptide(L)'
;MKYLALFSVCLFFVFASCMKEESTNITVVPNKPFIKSVTLAKMSTTGLIQGSISQTNQNDTTSFTNTVIVNDKTIDLTNIWASANLETGCTIEPLEGATEFGKYGNFSKSNKYKVTAPSGRSATWTVIAKFVN
;
A
#
# COMPACT_ATOMS: atom_id res chain seq x y z
N MET A 1 -6.39 -37.65 74.77
CA MET A 1 -5.18 -37.55 73.92
C MET A 1 -5.20 -38.66 72.88
N LYS A 2 -5.36 -38.31 71.60
CA LYS A 2 -4.80 -39.03 70.43
C LYS A 2 -5.18 -38.25 69.18
N TYR A 3 -4.18 -37.57 68.63
CA TYR A 3 -4.20 -36.98 67.29
C TYR A 3 -4.25 -38.12 66.27
N LEU A 4 -5.07 -37.99 65.23
CA LEU A 4 -4.81 -38.67 63.97
C LEU A 4 -5.32 -37.81 62.81
N ALA A 5 -4.41 -37.00 62.29
CA ALA A 5 -4.52 -36.41 60.97
C ALA A 5 -4.22 -37.50 59.93
N LEU A 6 -5.06 -37.65 58.93
CA LEU A 6 -4.78 -38.40 57.69
C LEU A 6 -5.48 -37.66 56.55
N PHE A 7 -4.79 -36.67 56.00
CA PHE A 7 -4.11 -36.77 54.71
C PHE A 7 -5.09 -37.00 53.54
N SER A 8 -5.57 -35.85 53.06
CA SER A 8 -6.05 -35.61 51.71
C SER A 8 -5.10 -36.23 50.67
N VAL A 9 -5.64 -37.11 49.82
CA VAL A 9 -5.03 -37.48 48.54
C VAL A 9 -6.03 -37.11 47.47
N CYS A 10 -6.05 -35.82 47.13
CA CYS A 10 -6.72 -35.34 45.93
C CYS A 10 -5.84 -35.75 44.74
N LEU A 11 -6.23 -36.83 44.07
CA LEU A 11 -5.55 -37.36 42.89
C LEU A 11 -5.78 -36.39 41.72
N PHE A 12 -4.95 -35.34 41.63
CA PHE A 12 -4.90 -34.48 40.46
C PHE A 12 -4.22 -35.25 39.32
N PHE A 13 -5.03 -35.81 38.42
CA PHE A 13 -4.57 -36.21 37.10
C PHE A 13 -4.12 -34.95 36.36
N VAL A 14 -2.83 -34.64 36.44
CA VAL A 14 -2.18 -33.68 35.54
C VAL A 14 -2.09 -34.37 34.19
N PHE A 15 -3.11 -34.18 33.35
CA PHE A 15 -2.93 -34.37 31.92
C PHE A 15 -1.92 -33.32 31.47
N ALA A 16 -0.66 -33.73 31.33
CA ALA A 16 0.33 -33.02 30.54
C ALA A 16 -0.13 -33.06 29.08
N SER A 17 -1.16 -32.27 28.78
CA SER A 17 -1.53 -31.91 27.43
C SER A 17 -0.34 -31.09 26.94
N CYS A 18 0.53 -31.73 26.16
CA CYS A 18 1.53 -31.03 25.38
C CYS A 18 0.74 -30.16 24.39
N MET A 19 0.30 -28.97 24.83
CA MET A 19 -0.19 -27.94 23.93
C MET A 19 1.01 -27.61 23.07
N LYS A 20 1.02 -28.19 21.87
CA LYS A 20 1.90 -27.79 20.79
C LYS A 20 1.71 -26.28 20.67
N GLU A 21 2.76 -25.52 20.98
CA GLU A 21 2.78 -24.10 20.66
C GLU A 21 2.55 -24.01 19.15
N GLU A 22 1.32 -23.68 18.78
CA GLU A 22 1.01 -23.24 17.43
C GLU A 22 1.68 -21.89 17.32
N SER A 23 2.90 -21.91 16.77
CA SER A 23 3.64 -20.71 16.44
C SER A 23 2.71 -19.83 15.64
N THR A 24 2.23 -18.76 16.26
CA THR A 24 1.50 -17.69 15.58
C THR A 24 2.34 -17.33 14.37
N ASN A 25 1.79 -17.56 13.19
CA ASN A 25 2.40 -17.15 11.94
C ASN A 25 2.72 -15.66 12.07
N ILE A 26 3.98 -15.32 12.34
CA ILE A 26 4.42 -13.94 12.46
C ILE A 26 4.29 -13.39 11.06
N THR A 27 3.16 -12.75 10.79
CA THR A 27 2.87 -12.19 9.47
C THR A 27 3.92 -11.12 9.27
N VAL A 28 4.87 -11.39 8.36
CA VAL A 28 5.99 -10.48 8.07
C VAL A 28 5.39 -9.12 7.73
N VAL A 29 5.66 -8.12 8.56
CA VAL A 29 5.15 -6.76 8.35
C VAL A 29 5.70 -6.26 7.02
N PRO A 30 4.84 -5.86 6.05
CA PRO A 30 5.30 -5.38 4.75
C PRO A 30 6.26 -4.20 4.91
N ASN A 31 7.40 -4.28 4.21
CA ASN A 31 8.51 -3.33 4.33
C ASN A 31 8.92 -2.72 2.97
N LYS A 32 8.06 -2.83 1.96
CA LYS A 32 8.31 -2.34 0.61
C LYS A 32 7.47 -1.08 0.37
N PRO A 33 8.03 0.14 0.50
CA PRO A 33 7.29 1.37 0.24
C PRO A 33 7.19 1.62 -1.27
N PHE A 34 6.47 0.76 -2.01
CA PHE A 34 6.44 0.81 -3.47
C PHE A 34 5.09 1.24 -4.03
N ILE A 35 5.15 1.92 -5.18
CA ILE A 35 4.01 2.11 -6.09
C ILE A 35 4.00 0.92 -7.05
N LYS A 36 2.85 0.23 -7.17
CA LYS A 36 2.62 -0.86 -8.12
C LYS A 36 2.20 -0.33 -9.49
N SER A 37 1.32 0.66 -9.51
CA SER A 37 0.93 1.35 -10.73
C SER A 37 0.26 2.67 -10.41
N VAL A 38 0.20 3.55 -11.41
CA VAL A 38 -0.62 4.75 -11.40
C VAL A 38 -1.62 4.65 -12.54
N THR A 39 -2.87 4.96 -12.25
CA THR A 39 -3.97 4.97 -13.22
C THR A 39 -4.44 6.40 -13.40
N LEU A 40 -4.33 6.90 -14.63
CA LEU A 40 -4.98 8.13 -15.07
C LEU A 40 -6.38 7.83 -15.60
N ALA A 41 -7.34 8.69 -15.29
CA ALA A 41 -8.72 8.55 -15.77
C ALA A 41 -9.43 9.90 -15.91
N LYS A 42 -10.50 9.90 -16.70
CA LYS A 42 -11.53 10.95 -16.68
C LYS A 42 -12.67 10.50 -15.77
N MET A 43 -13.06 11.33 -14.82
CA MET A 43 -14.20 11.12 -13.93
C MET A 43 -15.40 11.97 -14.39
N SER A 44 -16.59 11.45 -14.15
CA SER A 44 -17.85 12.16 -14.29
C SER A 44 -18.06 13.14 -13.15
N THR A 45 -19.04 14.02 -13.31
CA THR A 45 -19.56 14.87 -12.23
C THR A 45 -20.13 14.08 -11.05
N THR A 46 -20.45 12.79 -11.24
CA THR A 46 -20.93 11.88 -10.18
C THR A 46 -19.82 11.03 -9.56
N GLY A 47 -18.56 11.25 -9.93
CA GLY A 47 -17.40 10.53 -9.38
C GLY A 47 -17.18 9.13 -9.97
N LEU A 48 -17.89 8.78 -11.04
CA LEU A 48 -17.65 7.55 -11.80
C LEU A 48 -16.58 7.77 -12.88
N ILE A 49 -15.69 6.80 -13.07
CA ILE A 49 -14.73 6.82 -14.18
C ILE A 49 -15.50 6.71 -15.51
N GLN A 50 -15.35 7.71 -16.39
CA GLN A 50 -16.01 7.80 -17.69
C GLN A 50 -15.23 7.17 -18.85
N GLY A 51 -14.03 6.66 -18.58
CA GLY A 51 -13.23 5.97 -19.58
C GLY A 51 -11.84 5.67 -19.04
N SER A 52 -11.41 4.43 -19.23
CA SER A 52 -10.03 4.04 -19.01
C SER A 52 -9.17 4.65 -20.11
N ILE A 53 -8.11 5.35 -19.72
CA ILE A 53 -7.13 5.88 -20.66
C ILE A 53 -6.18 4.75 -21.03
N SER A 54 -5.94 4.57 -22.33
CA SER A 54 -4.93 3.64 -22.82
C SER A 54 -3.55 4.12 -22.36
N GLN A 55 -2.99 3.43 -21.36
CA GLN A 55 -1.75 3.80 -20.70
C GLN A 55 -0.92 2.58 -20.30
N THR A 56 0.39 2.75 -20.21
CA THR A 56 1.33 1.73 -19.73
C THR A 56 2.13 2.29 -18.56
N ASN A 57 2.33 1.48 -17.52
CA ASN A 57 3.18 1.84 -16.39
C ASN A 57 4.57 1.22 -16.56
N GLN A 58 5.61 2.04 -16.39
CA GLN A 58 6.98 1.59 -16.24
C GLN A 58 7.46 1.95 -14.84
N ASN A 59 7.73 0.94 -14.01
CA ASN A 59 8.20 1.13 -12.65
C ASN A 59 9.68 0.77 -12.57
N ASP A 60 10.46 1.72 -12.06
CA ASP A 60 11.83 1.48 -11.64
C ASP A 60 11.90 1.59 -10.12
N THR A 61 11.98 0.43 -9.46
CA THR A 61 12.08 0.32 -8.00
C THR A 61 13.47 0.67 -7.47
N THR A 62 14.47 0.82 -8.36
CA THR A 62 15.84 1.21 -7.98
C THR A 62 15.93 2.72 -7.85
N SER A 63 15.38 3.46 -8.83
CA SER A 63 15.32 4.93 -8.80
C SER A 63 14.04 5.49 -8.14
N PHE A 64 13.12 4.62 -7.72
CA PHE A 64 11.80 5.01 -7.20
C PHE A 64 11.04 5.91 -8.19
N THR A 65 10.99 5.50 -9.45
CA THR A 65 10.30 6.23 -10.51
C THR A 65 9.17 5.40 -11.09
N ASN A 66 7.99 6.01 -11.24
CA ASN A 66 6.88 5.46 -12.01
C ASN A 66 6.62 6.39 -13.20
N THR A 67 6.75 5.84 -14.41
CA THR A 67 6.43 6.55 -15.65
C THR A 67 5.13 5.99 -16.22
N VAL A 68 4.12 6.85 -16.33
CA VAL A 68 2.86 6.56 -17.01
C VAL A 68 2.95 7.05 -18.45
N ILE A 69 2.97 6.12 -19.40
CA ILE A 69 2.99 6.40 -20.82
C ILE A 69 1.55 6.39 -21.32
N VAL A 70 1.07 7.53 -21.83
CA VAL A 70 -0.29 7.72 -22.33
C VAL A 70 -0.31 7.62 -23.86
N ASN A 71 -1.14 6.74 -24.41
CA ASN A 71 -1.23 6.52 -25.85
C ASN A 71 -2.16 7.53 -26.54
N ASP A 72 -3.12 8.09 -25.81
CA ASP A 72 -4.07 9.07 -26.32
C ASP A 72 -3.56 10.50 -26.12
N LYS A 73 -3.14 11.15 -27.21
CA LYS A 73 -2.60 12.52 -27.22
C LYS A 73 -3.68 13.60 -27.02
N THR A 74 -4.97 13.25 -26.98
CA THR A 74 -6.07 14.18 -26.71
C THR A 74 -6.33 14.42 -25.22
N ILE A 75 -5.64 13.67 -24.37
CA ILE A 75 -5.78 13.77 -22.91
C ILE A 75 -5.09 15.04 -22.41
N ASP A 76 -5.81 15.86 -21.64
CA ASP A 76 -5.21 16.99 -20.94
C ASP A 76 -4.60 16.53 -19.61
N LEU A 77 -3.27 16.41 -19.57
CA LEU A 77 -2.53 16.04 -18.36
C LEU A 77 -2.47 17.17 -17.32
N THR A 78 -2.84 18.41 -17.66
CA THR A 78 -2.84 19.53 -16.72
C THR A 78 -4.04 19.52 -15.77
N ASN A 79 -5.09 18.80 -16.13
CA ASN A 79 -6.29 18.61 -15.33
C ASN A 79 -6.85 17.19 -15.49
N ILE A 80 -6.29 16.25 -14.75
CA ILE A 80 -6.65 14.84 -14.83
C ILE A 80 -6.73 14.21 -13.44
N TRP A 81 -7.60 13.20 -13.31
CA TRP A 81 -7.67 12.39 -12.10
C TRP A 81 -6.65 11.27 -12.18
N ALA A 82 -5.98 11.01 -11.06
CA ALA A 82 -5.06 9.89 -10.92
C ALA A 82 -5.30 9.12 -9.62
N SER A 83 -5.00 7.82 -9.65
CA SER A 83 -4.93 6.97 -8.45
C SER A 83 -3.68 6.10 -8.49
N ALA A 84 -3.03 5.95 -7.34
CA ALA A 84 -1.90 5.08 -7.15
C ALA A 84 -2.33 3.76 -6.50
N ASN A 85 -1.95 2.64 -7.11
CA ASN A 85 -1.97 1.33 -6.48
C ASN A 85 -0.64 1.13 -5.76
N LEU A 86 -0.68 0.92 -4.44
CA LEU A 86 0.50 0.80 -3.59
C LEU A 86 0.72 -0.66 -3.15
N GLU A 87 1.89 -0.95 -2.62
CA GLU A 87 2.07 -2.16 -1.80
C GLU A 87 1.11 -2.18 -0.61
N THR A 88 0.69 -3.38 -0.22
CA THR A 88 -0.38 -3.57 0.78
C THR A 88 -0.05 -2.87 2.09
N GLY A 89 -1.00 -2.05 2.55
CA GLY A 89 -0.87 -1.28 3.80
C GLY A 89 0.03 -0.06 3.71
N CYS A 90 0.60 0.26 2.53
CA CYS A 90 1.35 1.50 2.36
C CYS A 90 0.43 2.71 2.36
N THR A 91 0.97 3.84 2.80
CA THR A 91 0.38 5.16 2.67
C THR A 91 1.20 6.01 1.72
N ILE A 92 0.58 7.04 1.14
CA ILE A 92 1.23 7.97 0.21
C ILE A 92 0.85 9.41 0.54
N GLU A 93 1.84 10.30 0.53
CA GLU A 93 1.66 11.74 0.75
C GLU A 93 2.35 12.55 -0.37
N PRO A 94 1.69 13.59 -0.91
CA PRO A 94 2.32 14.47 -1.89
C PRO A 94 3.44 15.30 -1.25
N LEU A 95 4.50 15.55 -2.01
CA LEU A 95 5.61 16.43 -1.61
C LEU A 95 5.69 17.63 -2.55
N GLU A 96 6.26 18.74 -2.09
CA GLU A 96 6.61 19.90 -2.94
C GLU A 96 5.40 20.45 -3.75
N GLY A 97 4.18 20.35 -3.22
CA GLY A 97 2.97 20.78 -3.92
C GLY A 97 2.57 19.88 -5.09
N ALA A 98 2.99 18.63 -5.07
CA ALA A 98 2.52 17.59 -5.99
C ALA A 98 0.99 17.44 -5.91
N THR A 99 0.38 17.10 -7.04
CA THR A 99 -1.06 16.85 -7.12
C THR A 99 -1.45 15.66 -6.26
N GLU A 100 -2.49 15.78 -5.44
CA GLU A 100 -2.99 14.66 -4.64
C GLU A 100 -3.66 13.58 -5.50
N PHE A 101 -3.39 12.31 -5.19
CA PHE A 101 -4.16 11.19 -5.76
C PHE A 101 -5.61 11.24 -5.27
N GLY A 102 -6.53 10.76 -6.12
CA GLY A 102 -7.96 10.80 -5.85
C GLY A 102 -8.63 12.14 -6.18
N LYS A 103 -7.86 13.17 -6.56
CA LYS A 103 -8.35 14.48 -6.99
C LYS A 103 -7.92 14.77 -8.43
N TYR A 104 -8.63 15.70 -9.06
CA TYR A 104 -8.18 16.29 -10.31
C TYR A 104 -7.01 17.24 -10.07
N GLY A 105 -6.02 17.19 -10.95
CA GLY A 105 -4.98 18.21 -10.98
C GLY A 105 -3.93 17.97 -12.06
N ASN A 106 -2.77 18.60 -11.88
CA ASN A 106 -1.75 18.67 -12.91
C ASN A 106 -0.73 17.53 -12.78
N PHE A 107 -0.78 16.61 -13.74
CA PHE A 107 0.16 15.52 -13.94
C PHE A 107 1.05 15.70 -15.19
N SER A 108 0.98 16.85 -15.88
CA SER A 108 1.85 17.14 -17.03
C SER A 108 3.31 17.42 -16.63
N LYS A 109 3.55 17.67 -15.33
CA LYS A 109 4.87 17.78 -14.71
C LYS A 109 5.17 16.56 -13.84
N SER A 110 6.44 16.35 -13.52
CA SER A 110 6.82 15.36 -12.51
C SER A 110 6.24 15.73 -11.14
N ASN A 111 5.71 14.73 -10.44
CA ASN A 111 5.13 14.86 -9.12
C ASN A 111 5.87 13.92 -8.15
N LYS A 112 6.29 14.44 -6.99
CA LYS A 112 7.00 13.65 -5.98
C LYS A 112 6.06 13.28 -4.84
N TYR A 113 6.24 12.06 -4.32
CA TYR A 113 5.43 11.53 -3.23
C TYR A 113 6.31 10.78 -2.24
N LYS A 114 6.00 10.86 -0.95
CA LYS A 114 6.58 9.95 0.04
C LYS A 114 5.63 8.77 0.23
N VAL A 115 6.14 7.57 0.01
CA VAL A 115 5.43 6.32 0.25
C VAL A 115 5.99 5.72 1.54
N THR A 116 5.12 5.36 2.48
CA THR A 116 5.51 4.78 3.77
C THR A 116 4.87 3.41 3.92
N ALA A 117 5.71 2.39 4.13
CA ALA A 117 5.28 1.02 4.37
C ALA A 117 4.77 0.82 5.81
N PRO A 118 3.99 -0.24 6.08
CA PRO A 118 3.55 -0.58 7.45
C PRO A 118 4.69 -0.70 8.48
N SER A 119 5.88 -1.09 8.04
CA SER A 119 7.08 -1.15 8.87
C SER A 119 7.63 0.22 9.32
N GLY A 120 7.13 1.33 8.74
CA GLY A 120 7.67 2.68 8.92
C GLY A 120 8.78 3.05 7.93
N ARG A 121 9.28 2.11 7.11
CA ARG A 121 10.23 2.43 6.04
C ARG A 121 9.55 3.29 4.97
N SER A 122 10.20 4.38 4.56
CA SER A 122 9.69 5.26 3.51
C SER A 122 10.65 5.39 2.33
N ALA A 123 10.10 5.77 1.17
CA ALA A 123 10.87 6.16 -0.01
C ALA A 123 10.17 7.32 -0.74
N THR A 124 10.96 8.21 -1.34
CA THR A 124 10.45 9.28 -2.21
C THR A 124 10.32 8.77 -3.63
N TRP A 125 9.10 8.71 -4.13
CA TRP A 125 8.78 8.33 -5.49
C TRP A 125 8.58 9.54 -6.39
N THR A 126 9.06 9.44 -7.63
CA THR A 126 8.75 10.40 -8.69
C THR A 126 7.77 9.76 -9.68
N VAL A 127 6.64 10.41 -9.90
CA VAL A 127 5.63 10.02 -10.89
C VAL A 127 5.68 10.97 -12.06
N ILE A 128 5.80 10.41 -13.27
CA ILE A 128 5.90 11.16 -14.52
C ILE A 128 4.82 10.64 -15.46
N ALA A 129 3.89 11.50 -15.87
CA ALA A 129 3.00 11.18 -16.97
C ALA A 129 3.52 11.83 -18.26
N LYS A 130 3.60 11.06 -19.34
CA LYS A 130 4.02 11.55 -20.65
C LYS A 130 3.28 10.82 -21.75
N PHE A 131 3.16 11.44 -22.92
CA PHE A 131 2.62 10.74 -24.09
C PHE A 131 3.64 9.73 -24.63
N VAL A 132 3.13 8.72 -25.33
CA VAL A 132 3.97 7.93 -26.24
C VAL A 132 4.60 8.87 -27.26
N ASN A 133 5.91 8.73 -27.48
CA ASN A 133 6.62 9.49 -28.50
C ASN A 133 6.00 9.22 -29.87
#